data_AF-A0A534WJ79-F1
#
_entry.id   AF-A0A534WJ79-F1
#
_cell.length_a   1.000
_cell.length_b   1.000
_cell.length_c   1.000
_cell.angle_alpha   90.00
_cell.angle_beta   90.00
_cell.angle_gamma   90.00
#
_symmetry.space_group_name_H-M   'P 1'
#
loop_
_entity.id
_entity.type
_entity.pdbx_description
1 polymer ?
#
loop_
_entity_poly.entity_id
_entity_poly.type
_entity_poly.pdbx_seq_one_letter_code
_entity_poly.pdbx_strand_id
1 'polypeptide(L)'
;MSAIRAVPAAFAFLTRLPVGGPAFTAEDLRWSSAHFPLVGAVLGSVLAGVMLVSARAGPVVSAALAISAGMLLTGAFHEDGLADTADALGGASDREKLFVILRDSRIGSFGAAALCMALL
;
A
#
# COMPACT_ATOMS: atom_id res chain seq x y z
N MET A 1 9.13 -23.77 9.05
CA MET A 1 7.87 -23.75 8.26
C MET A 1 6.62 -23.93 9.12
N SER A 2 5.94 -22.85 9.47
CA SER A 2 4.51 -22.95 9.78
C SER A 2 3.80 -22.06 8.77
N ALA A 3 3.27 -22.66 7.69
CA ALA A 3 2.48 -21.95 6.68
C ALA A 3 1.36 -21.11 7.31
N ILE A 4 0.93 -21.51 8.51
CA ILE A 4 -0.08 -20.85 9.35
C ILE A 4 0.35 -19.42 9.74
N ARG A 5 1.65 -19.12 9.87
CA ARG A 5 2.14 -17.78 10.26
C ARG A 5 2.36 -16.82 9.09
N ALA A 6 2.43 -17.34 7.86
CA ALA A 6 2.68 -16.51 6.68
C ALA A 6 1.49 -15.61 6.32
N VAL A 7 0.26 -16.10 6.51
CA VAL A 7 -0.97 -15.31 6.30
C VAL A 7 -1.05 -14.10 7.24
N PRO A 8 -0.99 -14.25 8.59
CA PRO A 8 -1.02 -13.11 9.49
C PRO A 8 0.18 -12.16 9.26
N ALA A 9 1.35 -12.68 8.89
CA ALA A 9 2.49 -11.84 8.49
C ALA A 9 2.18 -10.99 7.25
N ALA A 10 1.45 -11.52 6.26
CA ALA A 10 1.04 -10.77 5.07
C ALA A 10 0.08 -9.62 5.41
N PHE A 11 -0.90 -9.87 6.28
CA PHE A 11 -1.80 -8.82 6.76
C PHE A 11 -1.03 -7.75 7.56
N ALA A 12 -0.10 -8.15 8.41
CA ALA A 12 0.72 -7.22 9.19
C ALA A 12 1.66 -6.38 8.31
N PHE A 13 2.10 -6.92 7.17
CA PHE A 13 2.98 -6.23 6.23
C PHE A 13 2.22 -5.22 5.35
N LEU A 14 1.06 -5.62 4.82
CA LEU A 14 0.30 -4.81 3.85
C LEU A 14 -0.78 -3.91 4.47
N THR A 15 -1.10 -4.08 5.76
CA THR A 15 -2.19 -3.35 6.42
C THR A 15 -1.76 -2.81 7.79
N ARG A 16 -2.49 -1.81 8.29
CA ARG A 16 -2.41 -1.29 9.66
C ARG A 16 -3.29 -2.06 10.65
N LEU A 17 -3.94 -3.14 10.23
CA LEU A 17 -4.79 -3.92 11.11
C LEU A 17 -3.93 -4.63 12.16
N PRO A 18 -4.29 -4.56 13.45
CA PRO A 18 -3.52 -5.23 14.49
C PRO A 18 -3.63 -6.75 14.33
N VAL A 19 -2.55 -7.37 13.90
CA VAL A 19 -2.43 -8.83 13.83
C VAL A 19 -1.75 -9.29 15.12
N GLY A 20 -2.55 -9.67 16.12
CA GLY A 20 -2.04 -10.11 17.41
C GLY A 20 -1.14 -11.35 17.33
N GLY A 21 -0.37 -11.62 18.38
CA GLY A 21 0.51 -12.78 18.50
C GLY A 21 1.99 -12.41 18.66
N PRO A 22 2.89 -13.41 18.66
CA PRO A 22 4.33 -13.19 18.81
C PRO A 22 4.93 -12.58 17.54
N ALA A 23 6.06 -11.87 17.70
CA ALA A 23 6.77 -11.23 16.59
C ALA A 23 7.07 -12.19 15.42
N PHE A 24 6.88 -11.70 14.19
CA PHE A 24 7.16 -12.46 12.97
C PHE A 24 8.66 -12.57 12.72
N THR A 25 9.09 -13.76 12.29
CA THR A 25 10.49 -14.02 11.91
C THR A 25 10.72 -13.60 10.46
N ALA A 26 11.99 -13.49 10.05
CA ALA A 26 12.33 -13.25 8.65
C ALA A 26 11.84 -14.36 7.70
N GLU A 27 11.72 -15.61 8.19
CA GLU A 27 11.14 -16.71 7.40
C GLU A 27 9.64 -16.50 7.19
N ASP A 28 8.89 -16.10 8.23
CA ASP A 28 7.45 -15.81 8.11
C ASP A 28 7.19 -14.70 7.09
N LEU A 29 7.98 -13.62 7.15
CA LEU A 29 7.88 -12.49 6.21
C LEU A 29 8.24 -12.90 4.78
N ARG A 30 9.26 -13.74 4.58
CA ARG A 30 9.64 -14.24 3.25
C ARG A 30 8.47 -14.95 2.56
N TRP A 31 7.77 -15.82 3.30
CA TRP A 31 6.63 -16.58 2.78
C TRP A 31 5.32 -15.80 2.75
N SER A 32 5.25 -14.64 3.39
CA SER A 32 4.06 -13.78 3.39
C SER A 32 3.66 -13.31 1.98
N SER A 33 4.64 -13.09 1.10
CA SER A 33 4.44 -12.63 -0.28
C SER A 33 3.51 -13.53 -1.10
N ALA A 34 3.56 -14.85 -0.90
CA ALA A 34 2.67 -15.81 -1.53
C ALA A 34 1.18 -15.61 -1.15
N HIS A 35 0.92 -14.88 -0.07
CA HIS A 35 -0.41 -14.62 0.47
C HIS A 35 -0.87 -13.16 0.24
N PHE A 36 -0.07 -12.33 -0.43
CA PHE A 36 -0.48 -10.95 -0.78
C PHE A 36 -1.76 -10.90 -1.62
N PRO A 37 -2.01 -11.82 -2.59
CA PRO A 37 -3.28 -11.83 -3.32
C PRO A 37 -4.51 -12.02 -2.42
N LEU A 38 -4.38 -12.79 -1.33
CA LEU A 38 -5.47 -12.95 -0.35
C LEU A 38 -5.75 -11.62 0.38
N VAL A 39 -4.71 -10.92 0.83
CA VAL A 39 -4.87 -9.60 1.47
C VAL A 39 -5.50 -8.61 0.49
N GLY A 40 -5.05 -8.61 -0.77
CA GLY A 40 -5.64 -7.80 -1.84
C GLY A 40 -7.12 -8.11 -2.09
N ALA A 41 -7.51 -9.38 -2.10
CA ALA A 41 -8.91 -9.77 -2.25
C ALA A 41 -9.78 -9.29 -1.06
N VAL A 42 -9.25 -9.36 0.16
CA VAL A 42 -9.96 -8.85 1.36
C VAL A 42 -10.09 -7.33 1.32
N LEU A 43 -9.00 -6.61 1.05
CA LEU A 43 -9.03 -5.15 0.91
C LEU A 43 -9.99 -4.74 -0.21
N GLY A 44 -9.89 -5.35 -1.39
CA GLY A 44 -10.77 -5.07 -2.52
C GLY A 44 -12.25 -5.31 -2.20
N SER A 45 -12.57 -6.35 -1.44
CA SER A 45 -13.94 -6.61 -0.97
C SER A 45 -14.44 -5.51 -0.02
N VAL A 46 -13.59 -5.06 0.91
CA VAL A 46 -13.93 -3.95 1.81
C VAL A 46 -14.16 -2.66 1.04
N LEU A 47 -13.26 -2.32 0.10
CA LEU A 47 -13.37 -1.10 -0.72
C LEU A 47 -14.59 -1.14 -1.65
N ALA A 48 -14.89 -2.29 -2.24
CA ALA A 48 -16.14 -2.50 -2.99
C ALA A 48 -17.38 -2.28 -2.10
N GLY A 49 -17.34 -2.73 -0.84
CA GLY A 49 -18.37 -2.45 0.15
C GLY A 49 -18.53 -0.95 0.44
N VAL A 50 -17.43 -0.22 0.60
CA VAL A 50 -17.46 1.25 0.77
C VAL A 50 -18.12 1.93 -0.43
N MET A 51 -17.76 1.53 -1.66
CA MET A 51 -18.37 2.06 -2.88
C MET A 51 -19.88 1.75 -2.94
N LEU A 52 -20.29 0.53 -2.61
CA LEU A 52 -21.69 0.12 -2.64
C LEU A 52 -22.54 0.90 -1.63
N VAL A 53 -22.06 1.06 -0.40
CA VAL A 53 -22.77 1.79 0.67
C VAL A 53 -22.85 3.29 0.35
N SER A 54 -21.79 3.87 -0.22
CA SER A 54 -21.73 5.29 -0.56
C SER A 54 -22.34 5.63 -1.91
N ALA A 55 -22.80 4.66 -2.72
CA ALA A 55 -23.17 4.85 -4.12
C ALA A 55 -24.19 5.98 -4.36
N ARG A 56 -25.10 6.23 -3.41
CA ARG A 56 -26.10 7.30 -3.49
C ARG A 56 -25.51 8.71 -3.36
N ALA A 57 -24.29 8.85 -2.85
CA ALA A 57 -23.58 10.12 -2.74
C ALA A 57 -22.93 10.56 -4.07
N GLY A 58 -22.96 9.71 -5.10
CA GLY A 58 -22.38 9.97 -6.41
C GLY A 58 -20.97 9.39 -6.59
N PRO A 59 -20.55 9.16 -7.84
CA PRO A 59 -19.36 8.37 -8.16
C PRO A 59 -18.06 8.98 -7.62
N VAL A 60 -17.92 10.30 -7.69
CA VAL A 60 -16.72 11.02 -7.20
C VAL A 60 -16.58 10.87 -5.68
N VAL A 61 -17.67 11.04 -4.94
CA VAL A 61 -17.67 10.90 -3.47
C VAL A 61 -17.39 9.45 -3.08
N SER A 62 -18.02 8.48 -3.76
CA SER A 62 -17.75 7.06 -3.53
C SER A 62 -16.30 6.67 -3.79
N ALA A 63 -15.70 7.16 -4.88
CA ALA A 63 -14.30 6.92 -5.20
C ALA A 63 -13.38 7.54 -4.13
N ALA A 64 -13.61 8.80 -3.76
CA ALA A 64 -12.82 9.48 -2.73
C ALA A 64 -12.89 8.76 -1.36
N LEU A 65 -14.07 8.28 -0.97
CA LEU A 65 -14.24 7.49 0.25
C LEU A 65 -13.52 6.14 0.18
N ALA A 66 -13.61 5.43 -0.95
CA ALA A 66 -12.94 4.15 -1.13
C ALA A 66 -11.40 4.30 -1.10
N ILE A 67 -10.87 5.30 -1.80
CA ILE A 67 -9.42 5.63 -1.78
C ILE A 67 -8.98 5.99 -0.36
N SER A 68 -9.72 6.87 0.33
CA SER A 68 -9.41 7.27 1.71
C SER A 68 -9.43 6.07 2.67
N ALA A 69 -10.40 5.17 2.53
CA ALA A 69 -10.46 3.93 3.31
C ALA A 69 -9.26 3.02 3.02
N GLY A 70 -8.85 2.90 1.75
CA GLY A 70 -7.66 2.14 1.34
C GLY A 70 -6.38 2.69 1.97
N MET A 71 -6.17 4.01 1.91
CA MET A 71 -5.04 4.68 2.55
C MET A 71 -5.02 4.47 4.06
N LEU A 72 -6.18 4.55 4.74
CA LEU A 72 -6.27 4.33 6.18
C LEU A 72 -5.97 2.86 6.56
N LEU A 73 -6.50 1.91 5.80
CA LEU A 73 -6.32 0.48 6.05
C LEU A 73 -4.90 0.00 5.78
N THR A 74 -4.22 0.59 4.79
CA THR A 74 -2.85 0.20 4.39
C THR A 74 -1.77 1.09 5.00
N GLY A 75 -2.14 2.27 5.49
CA GLY A 75 -1.17 3.29 5.87
C GLY A 75 -0.54 4.01 4.68
N ALA A 76 -1.25 4.08 3.55
CA ALA A 76 -0.80 4.64 2.27
C ALA A 76 0.40 3.91 1.65
N PHE A 77 0.54 2.61 1.91
CA PHE A 77 1.72 1.83 1.49
C PHE A 77 1.88 1.76 -0.04
N HIS A 78 0.78 1.72 -0.80
CA HIS A 78 0.84 1.67 -2.27
C HIS A 78 1.19 3.04 -2.85
N GLU A 79 0.63 4.09 -2.26
CA GLU A 79 0.82 5.48 -2.66
C GLU A 79 2.25 5.94 -2.37
N ASP A 80 2.78 5.59 -1.19
CA ASP A 80 4.18 5.81 -0.81
C ASP A 80 5.13 5.10 -1.79
N GLY A 81 4.90 3.81 -2.05
CA GLY A 81 5.70 3.06 -3.01
C GLY A 81 5.64 3.60 -4.44
N LEU A 82 4.47 4.12 -4.86
CA LEU A 82 4.32 4.78 -6.17
C LEU A 82 5.12 6.09 -6.22
N ALA A 83 5.01 6.92 -5.18
CA ALA A 83 5.71 8.19 -5.11
C ALA A 83 7.23 8.00 -5.07
N ASP A 84 7.71 7.14 -4.18
CA ASP A 84 9.13 6.77 -4.04
C ASP A 84 9.70 6.24 -5.34
N THR A 85 8.96 5.37 -6.03
CA THR A 85 9.40 4.80 -7.30
C THR A 85 9.48 5.89 -8.39
N ALA A 86 8.49 6.77 -8.46
CA ALA A 86 8.49 7.85 -9.44
C ALA A 86 9.62 8.86 -9.18
N ASP A 87 9.86 9.25 -7.93
CA ASP A 87 10.95 10.16 -7.56
C ASP A 87 12.32 9.54 -7.78
N ALA A 88 12.50 8.27 -7.41
CA ALA A 88 13.74 7.53 -7.61
C ALA A 88 14.07 7.38 -9.10
N LEU A 89 13.10 7.02 -9.94
CA LEU A 89 13.31 6.82 -11.37
C LEU A 89 13.40 8.13 -12.17
N GLY A 90 12.65 9.15 -11.78
CA GLY A 90 12.64 10.45 -12.47
C GLY A 90 13.76 11.40 -12.03
N GLY A 91 14.17 11.33 -10.75
CA GLY A 91 15.14 12.26 -10.15
C GLY A 91 16.59 11.77 -10.07
N ALA A 92 16.83 10.46 -10.25
CA ALA A 92 18.18 9.90 -10.18
C ALA A 92 18.90 9.92 -11.54
N SER A 93 20.13 10.45 -11.55
CA SER A 93 21.06 10.39 -12.69
C SER A 93 21.88 9.11 -12.74
N ASP A 94 22.01 8.45 -11.59
CA ASP A 94 22.85 7.28 -11.38
C ASP A 94 22.31 6.47 -10.19
N ARG A 95 22.89 5.29 -9.98
CA ARG A 95 22.46 4.35 -8.94
C ARG A 95 22.68 4.88 -7.53
N GLU A 96 23.72 5.67 -7.29
CA GLU A 96 24.02 6.18 -5.95
C GLU A 96 22.95 7.20 -5.55
N LYS A 97 22.61 8.13 -6.45
CA LYS A 97 21.56 9.12 -6.26
C LYS A 97 20.17 8.49 -6.07
N LEU A 98 19.88 7.38 -6.75
CA LEU A 98 18.65 6.62 -6.57
C LEU A 98 18.46 6.19 -5.11
N PHE A 99 19.51 5.64 -4.48
CA PHE A 99 19.44 5.23 -3.06
C PHE A 99 19.43 6.42 -2.09
N VAL A 100 20.00 7.56 -2.47
CA VAL A 100 19.84 8.81 -1.69
C VAL A 100 18.37 9.22 -1.67
N ILE A 101 17.71 9.20 -2.83
CA ILE A 101 16.28 9.56 -2.95
C ILE A 101 15.41 8.58 -2.14
N LEU A 102 15.58 7.27 -2.30
CA LEU A 102 14.78 6.26 -1.56
C LEU A 102 14.98 6.26 -0.04
N ARG A 103 15.98 6.99 0.49
CA ARG A 103 16.19 7.16 1.94
C ARG A 103 15.69 8.50 2.45
N ASP A 104 15.32 9.39 1.55
CA ASP A 104 14.72 10.68 1.87
C ASP A 104 13.22 10.51 2.03
N SER A 105 12.66 10.96 3.15
CA SER A 105 11.21 10.87 3.40
C SER A 105 10.41 12.00 2.75
N ARG A 106 11.07 12.93 2.06
CA ARG A 106 10.41 14.04 1.37
C ARG A 106 9.91 13.59 0.00
N ILE A 107 8.70 14.02 -0.34
CA ILE A 107 8.15 13.84 -1.69
C ILE A 107 8.81 14.80 -2.69
N GLY A 108 9.17 14.28 -3.86
CA GLY A 108 9.68 15.03 -5.01
C GLY A 108 8.60 15.34 -6.04
N SER A 109 8.98 16.05 -7.10
CA SER A 109 8.05 16.48 -8.15
C SER A 109 7.49 15.33 -8.99
N PHE A 110 8.25 14.25 -9.17
CA PHE A 110 7.80 13.09 -9.93
C PHE A 110 6.81 12.27 -9.12
N GLY A 111 7.07 12.06 -7.83
CA GLY A 111 6.15 11.42 -6.90
C GLY A 111 4.85 12.20 -6.75
N ALA A 112 4.94 13.53 -6.59
CA ALA A 112 3.75 14.39 -6.55
C ALA A 112 2.91 14.28 -7.83
N ALA A 113 3.54 14.36 -9.01
CA ALA A 113 2.84 14.22 -10.28
C ALA A 113 2.20 12.83 -10.45
N ALA A 114 2.90 11.77 -10.08
CA ALA A 114 2.39 10.39 -10.14
C ALA A 114 1.17 10.20 -9.22
N LEU A 115 1.22 10.70 -7.99
CA LEU A 115 0.08 10.66 -7.07
C LEU A 115 -1.10 11.47 -7.59
N CYS A 116 -0.88 12.67 -8.14
CA CYS A 116 -1.95 13.44 -8.75
C CYS A 116 -2.62 12.64 -9.87
N MET A 117 -1.85 12.07 -10.80
CA MET A 117 -2.41 11.31 -11.92
C MET A 117 -3.08 10.00 -11.49
N ALA A 118 -2.62 9.37 -10.41
CA ALA A 118 -3.22 8.14 -9.90
C ALA A 118 -4.54 8.37 -9.15
N LEU A 119 -4.72 9.56 -8.57
CA LEU A 119 -5.89 9.92 -7.76
C LEU A 119 -6.98 10.68 -8.53
N LEU A 120 -6.67 11.15 -9.74
CA LEU A 120 -7.60 11.82 -10.67
C LEU A 120 -8.35 10.80 -11.55
#